data_AF-A0A137QP15-F1
#
_entry.id   AF-A0A137QP15-F1
#
_cell.length_a   1.000
_cell.length_b   1.000
_cell.length_c   1.000
_cell.angle_alpha   90.00
_cell.angle_beta   90.00
_cell.angle_gamma   90.00
#
_symmetry.space_group_name_H-M   'P 1'
#
loop_
_entity.id
_entity.type
_entity.pdbx_description
1 polymer ?
#
loop_
_entity_poly.entity_id
_entity_poly.type
_entity_poly.pdbx_seq_one_letter_code
_entity_poly.pdbx_strand_id
1 'polypeptide(L)' 'GVKAFAEAALLNIAVAHDAIIKVRVFQTRQANKHRGAEPDIRPGSLVFLSMKNLNMPKDRARKLCPKFIGPYM' A
#
# COMPACT_ATOMS: atom_id res chain seq x y z
N GLY A 1 0.58 19.27 41.40
CA GLY A 1 -0.13 20.53 41.03
C GLY A 1 -0.26 20.64 39.52
N VAL A 2 -1.15 21.49 39.01
CA VAL A 2 -1.52 21.60 37.58
C VAL A 2 -0.31 21.76 36.65
N LYS A 3 0.72 22.49 37.07
CA LYS A 3 1.96 22.70 36.30
C LYS A 3 2.73 21.39 36.03
N ALA A 4 2.92 20.57 37.06
CA ALA A 4 3.59 19.27 36.93
C ALA A 4 2.82 18.31 36.02
N PHE A 5 1.49 18.40 36.01
CA PHE A 5 0.65 17.62 35.09
C PHE A 5 0.86 18.06 33.63
N ALA A 6 0.90 19.37 33.37
CA ALA A 6 1.16 19.90 32.02
C ALA A 6 2.55 19.51 31.50
N GLU A 7 3.57 19.58 32.35
CA GLU A 7 4.94 19.18 32.01
C GLU A 7 5.03 17.67 31.69
N ALA A 8 4.37 16.82 32.50
CA ALA A 8 4.30 15.39 32.23
C ALA A 8 3.55 15.08 30.92
N ALA A 9 2.48 15.81 30.61
CA ALA A 9 1.74 15.65 29.37
C ALA A 9 2.60 15.99 28.14
N LEU A 10 3.35 17.09 28.19
CA LEU A 10 4.27 17.48 27.11
C LEU A 10 5.37 16.43 26.89
N LEU A 11 5.94 15.90 27.97
CA LEU A 11 6.95 14.85 27.89
C LEU A 11 6.39 13.57 27.26
N ASN A 12 5.19 13.16 27.65
CA ASN A 12 4.53 11.98 27.10
C ASN A 12 4.24 12.14 25.60
N ILE A 13 3.83 13.33 25.16
CA ILE A 13 3.61 13.62 23.73
C ILE A 13 4.93 13.51 22.96
N ALA A 14 6.02 14.08 23.48
CA ALA A 14 7.33 14.00 22.86
C ALA A 14 7.81 12.54 22.71
N VAL A 15 7.66 11.73 23.78
CA VAL A 15 8.00 10.31 23.76
C VAL A 15 7.15 9.53 22.75
N ALA A 16 5.84 9.78 22.73
CA ALA A 16 4.93 9.12 21.79
C ALA A 16 5.26 9.47 20.34
N HIS A 17 5.60 10.73 20.07
CA HIS A 17 6.00 11.21 18.76
C HIS A 17 7.25 10.47 18.26
N ASP A 18 8.29 10.40 19.08
CA ASP A 18 9.53 9.70 18.74
C ASP A 18 9.30 8.20 18.51
N ALA A 19 8.43 7.58 19.31
CA ALA A 19 8.04 6.18 19.13
C ALA A 19 7.35 5.95 17.76
N ILE A 20 6.43 6.83 17.38
CA ILE A 20 5.73 6.76 16.08
C ILE A 20 6.73 6.88 14.92
N ILE A 21 7.69 7.81 14.99
CA ILE A 21 8.72 7.97 13.96
C ILE A 21 9.55 6.69 13.82
N LYS A 22 10.04 6.13 14.94
CA LYS A 22 10.82 4.89 14.93
C LYS A 22 10.05 3.72 14.31
N VAL A 23 8.76 3.57 14.67
CA VAL A 23 7.90 2.52 14.12
C VAL A 23 7.70 2.70 12.61
N ARG A 24 7.47 3.93 12.13
CA ARG A 24 7.29 4.21 10.69
C ARG A 24 8.51 3.83 9.87
N VAL A 25 9.73 4.04 10.37
CA VAL A 25 10.95 3.62 9.68
C VAL A 25 10.99 2.10 9.51
N PHE A 26 10.67 1.35 10.57
CA PHE A 26 10.63 -0.11 10.51
C PHE A 26 9.53 -0.63 9.57
N GLN A 27 8.32 -0.07 9.67
CA GLN A 27 7.20 -0.42 8.80
C GLN A 27 7.52 -0.15 7.33
N THR A 28 8.12 1.02 7.04
CA THR A 28 8.54 1.39 5.68
C THR A 28 9.56 0.41 5.14
N ARG A 29 10.55 0.01 5.95
CA ARG A 29 11.53 -1.01 5.56
C ARG A 29 10.86 -2.35 5.24
N GLN A 30 9.93 -2.81 6.07
CA GLN A 30 9.23 -4.08 5.84
C GLN A 30 8.31 -4.01 4.61
N ALA A 31 7.55 -2.92 4.46
CA ALA A 31 6.70 -2.70 3.29
C ALA A 31 7.51 -2.65 1.99
N ASN A 32 8.69 -2.02 2.03
CA ASN A 32 9.57 -1.91 0.87
C ASN A 32 10.37 -3.19 0.58
N LYS A 33 10.46 -4.14 1.52
CA LYS A 33 11.26 -5.38 1.35
C LYS A 33 10.88 -6.18 0.10
N HIS A 34 9.60 -6.15 -0.28
CA HIS A 34 9.07 -6.87 -1.44
C HIS A 34 8.72 -5.95 -2.61
N ARG A 35 9.04 -4.65 -2.52
CA ARG A 35 8.79 -3.71 -3.61
C ARG A 35 9.91 -3.86 -4.63
N GLY A 36 9.61 -4.51 -5.76
CA GLY A 36 10.51 -4.61 -6.90
C GLY A 36 10.56 -3.31 -7.70
N ALA A 37 11.46 -3.25 -8.68
CA ALA A 37 11.43 -2.20 -9.71
C ALA A 37 10.07 -2.25 -10.43
N GLU A 38 9.45 -1.09 -10.63
CA GLU A 38 8.25 -1.01 -11.45
C GLU A 38 8.59 -1.40 -12.90
N PRO A 39 7.73 -2.14 -13.59
CA PRO A 39 7.93 -2.45 -15.00
C PRO A 39 7.89 -1.16 -15.84
N ASP A 40 8.83 -1.00 -16.79
CA ASP A 40 8.80 0.11 -17.77
C ASP A 40 7.67 -0.15 -18.77
N ILE A 41 6.48 0.41 -18.50
CA ILE A 41 5.30 0.32 -19.36
C ILE A 41 5.13 1.67 -20.07
N ARG A 42 5.22 1.65 -21.39
CA ARG A 42 5.10 2.86 -22.23
C ARG A 42 3.74 2.91 -22.93
N PRO A 43 3.28 4.09 -23.37
CA PRO A 43 2.11 4.17 -24.25
C PRO A 43 2.31 3.25 -25.48
N GLY A 44 1.33 2.38 -25.73
CA GLY A 44 1.38 1.37 -26.80
C GLY A 44 1.96 0.01 -26.38
N SER A 45 2.45 -0.16 -25.16
CA SER A 45 2.89 -1.47 -24.65
C SER A 45 1.71 -2.43 -24.48
N LEU A 46 1.90 -3.65 -24.97
CA LEU A 46 0.99 -4.78 -24.79
C LEU A 46 1.25 -5.43 -23.42
N VAL A 47 0.28 -5.33 -22.50
CA VAL A 47 0.41 -5.84 -21.12
C VAL A 47 -0.78 -6.69 -20.70
N PHE A 48 -0.52 -7.69 -19.85
CA PHE A 48 -1.57 -8.45 -19.17
C PHE A 48 -2.00 -7.74 -17.88
N LEU A 49 -3.29 -7.51 -17.74
CA LEU A 49 -3.93 -6.94 -16.56
C LEU A 49 -4.58 -8.04 -15.73
N SER A 50 -4.46 -7.96 -14.40
CA SER A 50 -5.17 -8.90 -13.53
C SER A 50 -6.65 -8.54 -13.43
N MET A 51 -7.52 -9.54 -13.56
CA MET A 51 -8.97 -9.40 -13.35
C MET A 51 -9.36 -9.24 -11.88
N LYS A 52 -8.40 -9.24 -10.94
CA LYS A 52 -8.67 -9.20 -9.49
C LYS A 52 -9.41 -7.93 -9.06
N ASN A 53 -9.05 -6.78 -9.65
CA ASN A 53 -9.56 -5.46 -9.30
C ASN A 53 -10.29 -4.78 -10.48
N LEU A 54 -10.59 -5.53 -11.54
CA LEU A 54 -11.32 -5.02 -12.70
C LEU A 54 -12.80 -5.37 -12.59
N ASN A 55 -13.65 -4.50 -13.13
CA ASN A 55 -15.06 -4.81 -13.30
C ASN A 55 -15.22 -5.97 -14.28
N MET A 56 -16.10 -6.89 -13.92
CA MET A 56 -16.36 -8.08 -14.72
C MET A 56 -17.20 -7.71 -15.96
N PRO A 57 -16.96 -8.36 -17.11
CA PRO A 57 -17.85 -8.22 -18.26
C PRO A 57 -19.29 -8.58 -17.84
N LYS A 58 -20.27 -7.82 -18.31
CA LYS A 58 -21.68 -8.14 -18.07
C LYS A 58 -21.96 -9.57 -18.55
N ASP A 59 -22.81 -10.28 -17.80
CA ASP A 59 -23.25 -11.64 -18.09
C ASP A 59 -22.19 -12.75 -17.96
N ARG A 60 -21.04 -12.49 -17.31
CA ARG A 60 -20.05 -13.53 -16.98
C ARG A 60 -19.97 -13.78 -15.48
N ALA A 61 -19.96 -15.05 -15.08
CA ALA A 61 -19.69 -15.43 -13.69
C ALA A 61 -18.20 -15.26 -13.37
N ARG A 62 -17.87 -14.78 -12.16
CA ARG A 62 -16.48 -14.53 -11.71
C ARG A 62 -15.60 -15.78 -11.75
N LYS A 63 -16.22 -16.95 -11.51
CA LYS A 63 -15.55 -18.26 -11.59
C LYS A 63 -15.07 -18.61 -13.01
N LEU A 64 -15.71 -18.04 -14.04
CA LEU A 64 -15.41 -18.28 -15.45
C LEU A 64 -14.57 -17.15 -16.09
N CYS A 65 -14.15 -16.17 -15.29
CA CYS A 65 -13.27 -15.11 -15.76
C CYS A 65 -11.82 -15.59 -15.78
N PRO A 66 -11.05 -15.30 -16.84
CA PRO A 66 -9.62 -15.56 -16.83
C PRO A 66 -8.94 -14.76 -15.72
N LYS A 67 -7.84 -15.28 -15.18
CA LYS A 67 -7.10 -14.60 -14.08
C LYS A 67 -6.44 -13.31 -14.56
N PHE A 68 -6.10 -13.25 -15.84
CA PHE A 68 -5.51 -12.10 -16.51
C PHE A 68 -6.22 -11.84 -17.83
N ILE A 69 -6.39 -10.58 -18.18
CA ILE A 69 -6.89 -10.10 -19.48
C ILE A 69 -5.78 -9.27 -20.12
N GLY A 70 -5.45 -9.55 -21.36
CA GLY A 70 -4.33 -8.93 -22.05
C GLY A 70 -4.28 -9.43 -23.48
N PRO A 71 -3.38 -8.87 -24.29
CA PRO A 71 -3.60 -8.83 -25.72
C PRO A 71 -3.53 -10.23 -26.34
N TYR A 72 -4.68 -10.68 -26.83
CA TYR A 72 -4.75 -11.65 -27.92
C TYR A 72 -4.48 -10.87 -29.20
N MET A 73 -3.63 -11.40 -30.08
CA MET A 73 -3.28 -10.77 -31.36
C MET A 73 -4.52 -10.48 -32.20
#